data_AF-A0AAD7E891-F1
#
_entry.id   AF-A0AAD7E891-F1
#
_cell.length_a   1.000
_cell.length_b   1.000
_cell.length_c   1.000
_cell.angle_alpha   90.00
_cell.angle_beta   90.00
_cell.angle_gamma   90.00
#
_symmetry.space_group_name_H-M   'P 1'
#
loop_
_entity.id
_entity.type
_entity.pdbx_description
1 polymer ?
#
loop_
_entity_poly.entity_id
_entity_poly.type
_entity_poly.pdbx_seq_one_letter_code
_entity_poly.pdbx_strand_id
1 'polypeptide(L)'
;MNNGFLESDSEMLQVLRDAQTTNSMIPLNSYDHIITFQDEVELMWKSSIHTTNVIYNRYFTLIALMYARPCLWLLISHILMLTPYKSNATLLVGLTSFLRCIRYLNSEAVSSTLILATVDFILVLRVWLLYEKARWLLYVLVPMIGCKGLVSHYTIYTTKVFWPLSYVDSLCRDCILRHCRWPLTGCYPLGLVPRYFTFYSLPVLVVSMTMFILTVYKCGRTLLTHGRARMPIYNLFLRDGAFWFVAIFITFLPEIVIWAAARQSLAELMIAVTSIIGSRVLLNIKRLKPPQTLPTTTAPTTLAVGTTIELDTIDYPSRIPWGTVGTITDGATLTVPSHETAGVL
;
A
#
# COMPACT_ATOMS: atom_id res chain seq x y z
N MET A 1 2.95 -49.67 -0.68
CA MET A 1 3.80 -48.66 -1.36
C MET A 1 3.06 -47.81 -2.42
N ASN A 2 1.76 -48.02 -2.72
CA ASN A 2 1.05 -47.22 -3.73
C ASN A 2 0.38 -45.92 -3.22
N ASN A 3 0.33 -45.67 -1.91
CA ASN A 3 -0.39 -44.49 -1.39
C ASN A 3 0.34 -43.17 -1.65
N GLY A 4 1.67 -43.16 -1.72
CA GLY A 4 2.45 -41.92 -1.92
C GLY A 4 2.33 -41.32 -3.32
N PHE A 5 1.97 -42.11 -4.33
CA PHE A 5 1.83 -41.60 -5.70
C PHE A 5 0.55 -40.77 -5.86
N LEU A 6 -0.57 -41.24 -5.30
CA LEU A 6 -1.85 -40.52 -5.37
C LEU A 6 -1.83 -39.19 -4.59
N GLU A 7 -1.08 -39.13 -3.50
CA GLU A 7 -0.92 -37.90 -2.70
C GLU A 7 -0.19 -36.82 -3.50
N SER A 8 0.89 -37.19 -4.21
CA SER A 8 1.68 -36.26 -5.04
C SER A 8 0.88 -35.64 -6.19
N ASP A 9 0.02 -36.42 -6.84
CA ASP A 9 -0.81 -35.92 -7.95
C ASP A 9 -1.82 -34.87 -7.46
N SER A 10 -2.39 -35.07 -6.27
CA SER A 10 -3.36 -34.14 -5.68
C SER A 10 -2.72 -32.79 -5.32
N GLU A 11 -1.49 -32.80 -4.79
CA GLU A 11 -0.75 -31.59 -4.46
C GLU A 11 -0.40 -30.79 -5.71
N MET A 12 0.08 -31.48 -6.75
CA MET A 12 0.45 -30.88 -8.03
C MET A 12 -0.77 -30.23 -8.70
N LEU A 13 -1.92 -30.91 -8.71
CA LEU A 13 -3.15 -30.36 -9.28
C LEU A 13 -3.59 -29.09 -8.55
N GLN A 14 -3.45 -29.06 -7.23
CA GLN A 14 -3.76 -27.88 -6.44
C GLN A 14 -2.79 -26.72 -6.72
N VAL A 15 -1.49 -26.97 -6.85
CA VAL A 15 -0.52 -25.93 -7.26
C VAL A 15 -0.83 -25.39 -8.65
N LEU A 16 -1.25 -26.26 -9.58
CA LEU A 16 -1.64 -25.85 -10.93
C LEU A 16 -2.83 -24.89 -10.89
N ARG A 17 -3.84 -25.21 -10.06
CA ARG A 17 -5.03 -24.38 -9.87
C ARG A 17 -4.65 -23.03 -9.25
N ASP A 18 -3.83 -23.01 -8.21
CA ASP A 18 -3.39 -21.78 -7.56
C ASP A 18 -2.63 -20.88 -8.54
N ALA A 19 -1.70 -21.43 -9.31
CA ALA A 19 -0.95 -20.68 -10.31
C ALA A 19 -1.84 -20.15 -11.45
N GLN A 20 -2.86 -20.91 -11.87
CA GLN A 20 -3.87 -20.42 -12.82
C GLN A 20 -4.65 -19.23 -12.24
N THR A 21 -5.06 -19.30 -10.97
CA THR A 21 -5.72 -18.19 -10.27
C THR A 21 -4.81 -16.97 -10.23
N THR A 22 -3.54 -17.12 -9.87
CA THR A 22 -2.58 -16.02 -9.85
C THR A 22 -2.32 -15.42 -11.24
N ASN A 23 -2.22 -16.26 -12.28
CA ASN A 23 -2.08 -15.80 -13.66
C ASN A 23 -3.29 -15.00 -14.15
N SER A 24 -4.50 -15.34 -13.68
CA SER A 24 -5.72 -14.61 -14.02
C SER A 24 -5.77 -13.19 -13.43
N MET A 25 -4.92 -12.86 -12.46
CA MET A 25 -4.86 -11.51 -11.88
C MET A 25 -4.12 -10.49 -12.74
N ILE A 26 -3.21 -10.95 -13.60
CA ILE A 26 -2.51 -10.08 -14.54
C ILE A 26 -3.49 -9.37 -15.47
N PRO A 27 -4.39 -10.07 -16.21
CA PRO A 27 -5.36 -9.38 -17.04
C PRO A 27 -6.35 -8.55 -16.23
N LEU A 28 -6.70 -8.94 -14.99
CA LEU A 28 -7.54 -8.12 -14.11
C LEU A 28 -6.87 -6.79 -13.75
N ASN A 29 -5.59 -6.82 -13.36
CA ASN A 29 -4.79 -5.62 -13.12
C ASN A 29 -4.71 -4.77 -14.39
N SER A 30 -4.35 -5.37 -15.53
CA SER A 30 -4.25 -4.67 -16.81
C SER A 30 -5.58 -4.03 -17.21
N TYR A 31 -6.70 -4.72 -17.00
CA TYR A 31 -8.04 -4.21 -17.26
C TYR A 31 -8.37 -2.99 -16.39
N ASP A 32 -8.05 -3.07 -15.09
CA ASP A 32 -8.19 -1.92 -14.17
C ASP A 32 -7.35 -0.72 -14.63
N HIS A 33 -6.13 -0.95 -15.13
CA HIS A 33 -5.29 0.10 -15.70
C HIS A 33 -5.94 0.77 -16.90
N ILE A 34 -6.43 -0.04 -17.85
CA ILE A 34 -7.08 0.46 -19.07
C ILE A 34 -8.30 1.32 -18.73
N ILE A 35 -9.17 0.88 -17.80
CA ILE A 35 -10.36 1.66 -17.43
C ILE A 35 -10.00 3.00 -16.82
N THR A 36 -9.01 3.05 -15.94
CA THR A 36 -8.63 4.29 -15.25
C THR A 36 -7.64 5.15 -16.03
N PHE A 37 -7.18 4.70 -17.18
CA PHE A 37 -6.12 5.37 -17.93
C PHE A 37 -6.53 6.80 -18.31
N GLN A 38 -7.80 7.01 -18.66
CA GLN A 38 -8.31 8.36 -18.97
C GLN A 38 -8.20 9.31 -17.78
N ASP A 39 -8.63 8.86 -16.59
CA ASP A 39 -8.53 9.62 -15.36
C ASP A 39 -7.07 9.92 -15.00
N GLU A 40 -6.17 8.97 -15.24
CA GLU A 40 -4.74 9.16 -15.00
C GLU A 40 -4.14 10.21 -15.92
N VAL A 41 -4.43 10.14 -17.22
CA VAL A 41 -3.90 11.11 -18.18
C VAL A 41 -4.36 12.51 -17.79
N GLU A 42 -5.63 12.66 -17.39
CA GLU A 42 -6.17 13.96 -17.01
C GLU A 42 -5.64 14.47 -15.67
N LEU A 43 -5.59 13.63 -14.63
CA LEU A 43 -5.26 14.05 -13.26
C LEU A 43 -3.77 14.03 -12.96
N MET A 44 -3.02 13.12 -13.59
CA MET A 44 -1.61 12.87 -13.29
C MET A 44 -0.69 13.41 -14.38
N TRP A 45 -1.00 13.17 -15.66
CA TRP A 45 -0.06 13.49 -16.75
C TRP A 45 -0.15 14.95 -17.19
N LYS A 46 -1.35 15.54 -17.18
CA LYS A 46 -1.52 16.99 -17.46
C LYS A 46 -1.02 17.87 -16.31
N SER A 47 -0.96 17.35 -15.09
CA SER A 47 -0.39 18.08 -13.95
C SER A 47 1.12 18.21 -14.14
N SER A 48 1.68 19.38 -13.83
CA SER A 48 3.14 19.58 -13.78
C SER A 48 3.81 18.44 -13.03
N ILE A 49 4.90 17.91 -13.59
CA ILE A 49 5.62 16.74 -13.08
C ILE A 49 6.11 17.03 -11.66
N HIS A 50 5.34 16.60 -10.66
CA HIS A 50 5.77 16.61 -9.28
C HIS A 50 6.36 15.25 -8.93
N THR A 51 7.27 15.23 -7.94
CA THR A 51 7.95 14.01 -7.46
C THR A 51 6.95 12.90 -7.08
N THR A 52 5.74 13.26 -6.66
CA THR A 52 4.63 12.32 -6.39
C THR A 52 4.09 11.60 -7.63
N ASN A 53 4.26 12.16 -8.84
CA ASN A 53 3.91 11.50 -10.09
C ASN A 53 4.94 10.43 -10.49
N VAL A 54 6.23 10.63 -10.13
CA VAL A 54 7.30 9.65 -10.36
C VAL A 54 7.22 8.50 -9.36
N ILE A 55 6.79 8.76 -8.13
CA ILE A 55 6.54 7.73 -7.09
C ILE A 55 5.26 6.94 -7.36
N TYR A 56 4.56 7.17 -8.48
CA TYR A 56 3.31 6.47 -8.78
C TYR A 56 3.57 4.98 -9.01
N ASN A 57 3.40 4.20 -7.94
CA ASN A 57 3.81 2.81 -7.84
C ASN A 57 2.96 1.82 -8.65
N ARG A 58 2.05 2.36 -9.46
CA ARG A 58 1.10 1.59 -10.26
C ARG A 58 1.80 0.88 -11.41
N TYR A 59 2.51 1.64 -12.25
CA TYR A 59 3.30 1.07 -13.35
C TYR A 59 4.45 0.21 -12.83
N PHE A 60 5.03 0.57 -11.68
CA PHE A 60 6.04 -0.25 -11.03
C PHE A 60 5.48 -1.61 -10.63
N THR A 61 4.23 -1.72 -10.16
CA THR A 61 3.64 -3.03 -9.84
C THR A 61 3.50 -3.88 -11.11
N LEU A 62 3.00 -3.29 -12.20
CA LEU A 62 2.82 -3.99 -13.46
C LEU A 62 4.17 -4.42 -14.05
N ILE A 63 5.15 -3.53 -14.03
CA ILE A 63 6.55 -3.79 -14.38
C ILE A 63 7.10 -4.89 -13.48
N ALA A 64 6.97 -4.79 -12.16
CA ALA A 64 7.46 -5.79 -11.23
C ALA A 64 6.85 -7.17 -11.50
N LEU A 65 5.54 -7.25 -11.77
CA LEU A 65 4.87 -8.50 -12.14
C LEU A 65 5.34 -9.02 -13.52
N MET A 66 5.53 -8.14 -14.50
CA MET A 66 6.02 -8.52 -15.84
C MET A 66 7.49 -8.94 -15.85
N TYR A 67 8.35 -8.25 -15.09
CA TYR A 67 9.80 -8.49 -15.02
C TYR A 67 10.17 -9.57 -14.01
N ALA A 68 9.41 -9.73 -12.93
CA ALA A 68 9.54 -10.91 -12.08
C ALA A 68 9.31 -12.16 -12.92
N ARG A 69 8.31 -12.14 -13.81
CA ARG A 69 8.05 -13.25 -14.71
C ARG A 69 9.20 -13.42 -15.72
N PRO A 70 9.76 -14.63 -15.83
CA PRO A 70 10.98 -14.88 -16.58
C PRO A 70 10.71 -14.93 -18.08
N CYS A 71 9.84 -14.11 -18.69
CA CYS A 71 9.59 -14.19 -20.14
C CYS A 71 10.88 -13.90 -20.94
N LEU A 72 11.60 -12.85 -20.54
CA LEU A 72 12.92 -12.50 -21.12
C LEU A 72 13.99 -13.56 -20.80
N TRP A 73 13.98 -14.10 -19.58
CA TRP A 73 14.95 -15.09 -19.12
C TRP A 73 14.67 -16.51 -19.62
N LEU A 74 13.42 -16.85 -19.90
CA LEU A 74 12.98 -18.10 -20.52
C LEU A 74 13.39 -18.12 -21.98
N LEU A 75 13.30 -16.99 -22.69
CA LEU A 75 13.86 -16.85 -24.03
C LEU A 75 15.36 -17.18 -24.03
N ILE A 76 16.11 -16.60 -23.10
CA ILE A 76 17.55 -16.87 -22.91
C ILE A 76 17.80 -18.34 -22.52
N SER A 77 16.98 -18.91 -21.61
CA SER A 77 17.13 -20.30 -21.18
C SER A 77 16.79 -21.31 -22.29
N HIS A 78 15.82 -20.98 -23.14
CA HIS A 78 15.41 -21.80 -24.26
C HIS A 78 16.49 -21.77 -25.35
N ILE A 79 17.11 -20.61 -25.58
CA ILE A 79 18.28 -20.47 -26.45
C ILE A 79 19.46 -21.30 -25.89
N LEU A 80 19.69 -21.29 -24.57
CA LEU A 80 20.74 -22.11 -23.95
C LEU A 80 20.44 -23.62 -24.04
N MET A 81 19.19 -24.04 -23.87
CA MET A 81 18.77 -25.46 -23.92
C MET A 81 18.85 -26.07 -25.33
N LEU A 82 18.91 -25.25 -26.38
CA LEU A 82 19.13 -25.71 -27.75
C LEU A 82 20.60 -26.10 -28.03
N THR A 83 21.52 -25.88 -27.09
CA THR A 83 22.90 -26.36 -27.23
C THR A 83 22.97 -27.85 -26.84
N PRO A 84 23.39 -28.74 -27.77
CA PRO A 84 23.43 -30.19 -27.51
C PRO A 84 24.43 -30.50 -26.40
N TYR A 85 23.91 -30.90 -25.25
CA TYR A 85 24.65 -30.99 -24.00
C TYR A 85 25.22 -32.40 -23.76
N LYS A 86 26.54 -32.51 -23.53
CA LYS A 86 27.23 -33.78 -23.16
C LYS A 86 26.88 -34.22 -21.74
N SER A 87 26.82 -35.53 -21.49
CA SER A 87 26.27 -36.21 -20.29
C SER A 87 26.72 -35.79 -18.87
N ASN A 88 27.68 -34.88 -18.69
CA ASN A 88 28.24 -34.53 -17.38
C ASN A 88 27.61 -33.32 -16.67
N ALA A 89 26.47 -32.79 -17.11
CA ALA A 89 25.90 -31.62 -16.39
C ALA A 89 24.41 -31.51 -16.23
N THR A 90 23.79 -32.66 -16.01
CA THR A 90 22.62 -32.74 -15.14
C THR A 90 22.81 -32.01 -13.80
N LEU A 91 23.98 -32.13 -13.15
CA LEU A 91 24.25 -31.47 -11.86
C LEU A 91 24.34 -29.93 -11.97
N LEU A 92 25.01 -29.42 -13.01
CA LEU A 92 25.11 -27.97 -13.25
C LEU A 92 23.75 -27.36 -13.63
N VAL A 93 22.93 -28.09 -14.40
CA VAL A 93 21.56 -27.67 -14.76
C VAL A 93 20.66 -27.61 -13.52
N GLY A 94 20.80 -28.54 -12.58
CA GLY A 94 20.10 -28.50 -11.29
C GLY A 94 20.46 -27.28 -10.46
N LEU A 95 21.77 -27.04 -10.23
CA LEU A 95 22.25 -25.93 -9.42
C LEU A 95 21.88 -24.56 -10.01
N THR A 96 22.00 -24.40 -11.33
CA THR A 96 21.63 -23.15 -12.02
C THR A 96 20.12 -22.88 -11.96
N SER A 97 19.28 -23.92 -12.03
CA SER A 97 17.82 -23.78 -11.87
C SER A 97 17.45 -23.40 -10.44
N PHE A 98 18.12 -23.99 -9.44
CA PHE A 98 17.94 -23.64 -8.04
C PHE A 98 18.32 -22.18 -7.73
N LEU A 99 19.52 -21.74 -8.15
CA LEU A 99 19.96 -20.36 -7.96
C LEU A 99 19.05 -19.34 -8.66
N ARG A 100 18.52 -19.69 -9.84
CA ARG A 100 17.52 -18.87 -10.54
C ARG A 100 16.25 -18.73 -9.71
N CYS A 101 15.78 -19.83 -9.12
CA CYS A 101 14.60 -19.84 -8.26
C CYS A 101 14.76 -18.93 -7.04
N ILE A 102 15.90 -19.01 -6.35
CA ILE A 102 16.20 -18.14 -5.20
C ILE A 102 16.23 -16.66 -5.63
N ARG A 103 16.87 -16.35 -6.76
CA ARG A 103 16.92 -14.97 -7.27
C ARG A 103 15.52 -14.45 -7.62
N TYR A 104 14.68 -15.28 -8.24
CA TYR A 104 13.29 -14.96 -8.53
C TYR A 104 12.51 -14.65 -7.24
N LEU A 105 12.52 -15.57 -6.27
CA LEU A 105 11.82 -15.39 -4.99
C LEU A 105 12.29 -14.15 -4.23
N ASN A 106 13.60 -13.88 -4.25
CA ASN A 106 14.14 -12.67 -3.63
C ASN A 106 13.71 -11.40 -4.38
N SER A 107 13.70 -11.42 -5.71
CA SER A 107 13.22 -10.28 -6.50
C SER A 107 11.75 -9.98 -6.24
N GLU A 108 10.95 -11.03 -6.13
CA GLU A 108 9.52 -10.95 -5.82
C GLU A 108 9.27 -10.44 -4.40
N ALA A 109 10.03 -10.92 -3.42
CA ALA A 109 9.95 -10.41 -2.05
C ALA A 109 10.28 -8.91 -2.00
N VAL A 110 11.37 -8.48 -2.64
CA VAL A 110 11.79 -7.07 -2.68
C VAL A 110 10.75 -6.19 -3.38
N SER A 111 10.23 -6.61 -4.54
CA SER A 111 9.21 -5.83 -5.25
C SER A 111 7.93 -5.70 -4.43
N SER A 112 7.50 -6.77 -3.78
CA SER A 112 6.33 -6.78 -2.89
C SER A 112 6.51 -5.85 -1.70
N THR A 113 7.69 -5.86 -1.06
CA THR A 113 8.01 -4.93 0.03
C THR A 113 7.91 -3.47 -0.45
N LEU A 114 8.44 -3.16 -1.63
CA LEU A 114 8.38 -1.81 -2.20
C LEU A 114 6.94 -1.37 -2.49
N ILE A 115 6.12 -2.28 -3.03
CA ILE A 115 4.69 -2.04 -3.26
C ILE A 115 3.98 -1.69 -1.95
N LEU A 116 4.11 -2.55 -0.95
CA LEU A 116 3.50 -2.33 0.37
C LEU A 116 4.05 -1.07 1.05
N ALA A 117 5.34 -0.77 0.93
CA ALA A 117 5.95 0.43 1.51
C ALA A 117 5.36 1.72 0.91
N THR A 118 5.09 1.75 -0.39
CA THR A 118 4.42 2.93 -0.97
C THR A 118 2.97 3.07 -0.54
N VAL A 119 2.22 1.98 -0.41
CA VAL A 119 0.85 2.02 0.09
C VAL A 119 0.85 2.59 1.50
N ASP A 120 1.74 2.10 2.37
CA ASP A 120 1.91 2.64 3.72
C ASP A 120 2.31 4.10 3.73
N PHE A 121 3.22 4.51 2.85
CA PHE A 121 3.63 5.91 2.73
C PHE A 121 2.44 6.82 2.38
N ILE A 122 1.58 6.38 1.46
CA ILE A 122 0.34 7.10 1.09
C ILE A 122 -0.62 7.17 2.27
N LEU A 123 -0.80 6.08 3.01
CA LEU A 123 -1.65 6.06 4.20
C LEU A 123 -1.11 6.98 5.29
N VAL A 124 0.21 6.97 5.55
CA VAL A 124 0.86 7.89 6.50
C VAL A 124 0.66 9.34 6.08
N LEU A 125 0.85 9.66 4.80
CA LEU A 125 0.64 11.01 4.31
C LEU A 125 -0.81 11.47 4.53
N ARG A 126 -1.79 10.58 4.33
CA ARG A 126 -3.21 10.87 4.61
C ARG A 126 -3.47 11.10 6.10
N VAL A 127 -2.98 10.23 6.98
CA VAL A 127 -3.15 10.40 8.44
C VAL A 127 -2.47 11.69 8.89
N TRP A 128 -1.28 12.00 8.36
CA TRP A 128 -0.58 13.23 8.67
C TRP A 128 -1.36 14.49 8.25
N LEU A 129 -2.00 14.47 7.07
CA LEU A 129 -2.89 15.56 6.64
C LEU A 129 -4.15 15.66 7.53
N LEU A 130 -4.74 14.53 7.94
CA LEU A 130 -5.92 14.48 8.81
C LEU A 130 -5.65 15.07 10.21
N TYR A 131 -4.40 14.97 10.68
CA TYR A 131 -3.94 15.53 11.95
C TYR A 131 -3.36 16.94 11.79
N GLU A 132 -3.81 17.70 10.79
CA GLU A 132 -3.40 19.10 10.56
C GLU A 132 -1.87 19.26 10.53
N LYS A 133 -1.18 18.29 9.92
CA LYS A 133 0.28 18.25 9.79
C LYS A 133 1.03 18.29 11.13
N ALA A 134 0.43 17.76 12.20
CA ALA A 134 1.09 17.70 13.50
C ALA A 134 2.40 16.89 13.43
N ARG A 135 3.54 17.56 13.71
CA ARG A 135 4.89 16.96 13.61
C ARG A 135 5.10 15.78 14.55
N TRP A 136 4.44 15.76 15.71
CA TRP A 136 4.54 14.66 16.67
C TRP A 136 4.12 13.32 16.04
N LEU A 137 3.09 13.33 15.20
CA LEU A 137 2.58 12.14 14.53
C LEU A 137 3.62 11.59 13.53
N LEU A 138 4.34 12.48 12.85
CA LEU A 138 5.41 12.10 11.93
C LEU A 138 6.57 11.42 12.68
N TYR A 139 6.94 11.94 13.86
CA TYR A 139 7.97 11.31 14.71
C TYR A 139 7.58 9.93 15.22
N VAL A 140 6.29 9.61 15.28
CA VAL A 140 5.81 8.25 15.64
C VAL A 140 5.73 7.35 14.41
N LEU A 141 5.18 7.85 13.30
CA LEU A 141 4.92 7.04 12.11
C LEU A 141 6.19 6.69 11.32
N VAL A 142 7.17 7.60 11.24
CA VAL A 142 8.41 7.36 10.48
C VAL A 142 9.23 6.21 11.08
N PRO A 143 9.51 6.17 12.40
CA PRO A 143 10.19 5.02 13.02
C PRO A 143 9.40 3.73 12.88
N MET A 144 8.07 3.79 12.91
CA MET A 144 7.21 2.60 12.74
C MET A 144 7.38 1.99 11.34
N ILE A 145 7.37 2.80 10.27
CA ILE A 145 7.69 2.34 8.91
C ILE A 145 9.15 1.87 8.81
N GLY A 146 10.08 2.60 9.41
CA GLY A 146 11.50 2.23 9.43
C GLY A 146 11.72 0.85 10.07
N CYS A 147 11.09 0.60 11.21
CA CYS A 147 11.12 -0.68 11.92
C CYS A 147 10.57 -1.81 11.04
N LYS A 148 9.42 -1.60 10.39
CA LYS A 148 8.88 -2.55 9.39
C LYS A 148 9.91 -2.86 8.30
N GLY A 149 10.54 -1.84 7.72
CA GLY A 149 11.56 -2.00 6.69
C GLY A 149 12.77 -2.80 7.17
N LEU A 150 13.23 -2.54 8.40
CA LEU A 150 14.35 -3.26 9.01
C LEU A 150 14.02 -4.74 9.28
N VAL A 151 12.84 -5.04 9.84
CA VAL A 151 12.40 -6.43 10.06
C VAL A 151 12.23 -7.17 8.74
N SER A 152 11.63 -6.52 7.74
CA SER A 152 11.51 -7.04 6.37
C SER A 152 12.89 -7.30 5.74
N HIS A 153 13.84 -6.39 5.92
CA HIS A 153 15.19 -6.57 5.37
C HIS A 153 15.95 -7.70 6.09
N TYR A 154 15.83 -7.78 7.41
CA TYR A 154 16.46 -8.82 8.23
C TYR A 154 15.93 -10.21 7.89
N THR A 155 14.62 -10.37 7.67
CA THR A 155 14.02 -11.63 7.22
C THR A 155 14.48 -12.03 5.82
N ILE A 156 14.60 -11.09 4.87
CA ILE A 156 15.17 -11.36 3.54
C ILE A 156 16.67 -11.72 3.64
N TYR A 157 17.42 -11.06 4.53
CA TYR A 157 18.84 -11.34 4.72
C TYR A 157 19.06 -12.74 5.34
N THR A 158 18.33 -13.06 6.41
CA THR A 158 18.42 -14.37 7.07
C THR A 158 18.00 -15.51 6.16
N THR A 159 16.98 -15.32 5.32
CA THR A 159 16.63 -16.32 4.30
C THR A 159 17.76 -16.54 3.31
N LYS A 160 18.46 -15.51 2.83
CA LYS A 160 19.62 -15.70 1.93
C LYS A 160 20.79 -16.47 2.54
N VAL A 161 21.11 -16.19 3.80
CA VAL A 161 22.27 -16.78 4.48
C VAL A 161 21.98 -18.20 4.96
N PHE A 162 20.78 -18.43 5.51
CA PHE A 162 20.45 -19.68 6.18
C PHE A 162 19.92 -20.78 5.25
N TRP A 163 19.22 -20.42 4.16
CA TRP A 163 18.70 -21.40 3.19
C TRP A 163 19.75 -22.31 2.56
N PRO A 164 20.86 -21.79 2.01
CA PRO A 164 21.80 -22.65 1.27
C PRO A 164 22.49 -23.66 2.19
N LEU A 165 22.68 -23.36 3.48
CA LEU A 165 23.35 -24.29 4.39
C LEU A 165 22.49 -25.50 4.77
N SER A 166 21.19 -25.29 4.99
CA SER A 166 20.30 -26.34 5.48
C SER A 166 19.62 -27.13 4.36
N TYR A 167 19.56 -26.58 3.15
CA TYR A 167 18.86 -27.19 2.02
C TYR A 167 19.78 -27.98 1.07
N VAL A 168 21.08 -27.70 1.00
CA VAL A 168 22.03 -28.44 0.14
C VAL A 168 22.12 -29.92 0.54
N ASP A 169 21.95 -30.24 1.83
CA ASP A 169 21.92 -31.63 2.32
C ASP A 169 20.62 -32.38 1.97
N SER A 170 19.49 -31.69 1.75
CA SER A 170 18.21 -32.33 1.37
C SER A 170 17.94 -32.31 -0.13
N LEU A 171 18.54 -31.37 -0.87
CA LEU A 171 18.44 -31.18 -2.32
C LEU A 171 18.92 -32.36 -3.17
N CYS A 172 19.70 -33.28 -2.60
CA CYS A 172 20.21 -34.44 -3.34
C CYS A 172 19.18 -35.58 -3.43
N ARG A 173 18.08 -35.56 -2.66
CA ARG A 173 17.17 -36.72 -2.59
C ARG A 173 15.86 -36.54 -3.37
N ASP A 174 15.23 -35.38 -3.37
CA ASP A 174 14.01 -35.13 -4.14
C ASP A 174 13.91 -33.65 -4.56
N CYS A 175 14.16 -33.34 -5.84
CA CYS A 175 14.05 -31.99 -6.39
C CYS A 175 12.58 -31.51 -6.41
N ILE A 176 12.14 -30.92 -5.31
CA ILE A 176 10.80 -30.37 -5.03
C ILE A 176 10.52 -29.05 -5.80
N LEU A 177 11.53 -28.45 -6.45
CA LEU A 177 11.35 -27.25 -7.28
C LEU A 177 11.25 -27.64 -8.75
N ARG A 178 10.04 -27.97 -9.22
CA ARG A 178 9.77 -28.08 -10.65
C ARG A 178 9.51 -26.70 -11.24
N HIS A 179 10.35 -26.30 -12.20
CA HIS A 179 9.92 -25.30 -13.17
C HIS A 179 8.75 -25.90 -13.94
N CYS A 180 7.56 -25.37 -13.72
CA CYS A 180 6.43 -25.72 -14.56
C CYS A 180 6.73 -25.21 -15.97
N ARG A 181 6.59 -26.10 -16.96
CA ARG A 181 6.65 -25.72 -18.36
C ARG A 181 5.43 -24.83 -18.65
N TRP A 182 5.51 -24.02 -19.70
CA TRP A 182 4.41 -23.17 -20.17
C TRP A 182 3.05 -23.89 -20.08
N PRO A 183 1.99 -23.26 -19.53
CA PRO A 183 1.84 -21.81 -19.32
C PRO A 183 2.21 -21.27 -17.92
N LEU A 184 2.62 -22.13 -16.98
CA LEU A 184 2.91 -21.71 -15.61
C LEU A 184 4.33 -21.17 -15.50
N THR A 185 4.47 -19.85 -15.43
CA THR A 185 5.76 -19.17 -15.24
C THR A 185 5.93 -18.80 -13.77
N GLY A 186 6.93 -19.35 -13.09
CA GLY A 186 7.19 -19.06 -11.68
C GLY A 186 8.04 -20.11 -10.99
N CYS A 187 8.27 -19.87 -9.70
CA CYS A 187 8.99 -20.76 -8.81
C CYS A 187 8.15 -20.98 -7.56
N TYR A 188 7.58 -22.18 -7.42
CA TYR A 188 6.67 -22.50 -6.33
C TYR A 188 7.32 -23.51 -5.39
N PRO A 189 7.46 -23.22 -4.09
CA PRO A 189 7.83 -24.25 -3.13
C PRO A 189 6.67 -25.24 -3.00
N LEU A 190 6.89 -26.52 -3.30
CA LEU A 190 5.87 -27.56 -3.09
C LEU A 190 5.78 -28.00 -1.61
N GLY A 191 6.65 -27.50 -0.73
CA GLY A 191 6.66 -27.82 0.70
C GLY A 191 5.88 -26.82 1.57
N LEU A 192 5.66 -27.20 2.83
CA LEU A 192 5.14 -26.29 3.86
C LEU A 192 6.03 -25.04 3.95
N VAL A 193 5.42 -23.88 3.79
CA VAL A 193 6.09 -22.60 3.97
C VAL A 193 6.60 -22.53 5.41
N PRO A 194 7.90 -22.30 5.63
CA PRO A 194 8.42 -22.17 6.98
C PRO A 194 7.72 -21.07 7.77
N ARG A 195 7.37 -21.35 9.03
CA ARG A 195 6.66 -20.41 9.93
C ARG A 195 7.38 -19.08 10.14
N TYR A 196 8.67 -18.99 9.82
CA TYR A 196 9.39 -17.72 9.93
C TYR A 196 8.87 -16.66 8.96
N PHE A 197 8.24 -17.04 7.84
CA PHE A 197 7.62 -16.09 6.92
C PHE A 197 6.41 -15.39 7.54
N THR A 198 5.75 -15.99 8.53
CA THR A 198 4.65 -15.33 9.26
C THR A 198 5.14 -14.07 10.01
N PHE A 199 6.40 -14.04 10.47
CA PHE A 199 6.98 -12.85 11.10
C PHE A 199 7.19 -11.69 10.12
N TYR A 200 7.31 -11.96 8.82
CA TYR A 200 7.43 -10.90 7.80
C TYR A 200 6.14 -10.08 7.68
N SER A 201 4.98 -10.73 7.81
CA SER A 201 3.67 -10.08 7.62
C SER A 201 3.18 -9.35 8.87
N LEU A 202 3.69 -9.70 10.04
CA LEU A 202 3.27 -9.10 11.31
C LEU A 202 3.54 -7.58 11.40
N PRO A 203 4.73 -7.05 11.04
CA PRO A 203 4.97 -5.60 11.03
C PRO A 203 4.04 -4.83 10.08
N VAL A 204 3.72 -5.40 8.91
CA VAL A 204 2.78 -4.81 7.94
C VAL A 204 1.42 -4.61 8.59
N LEU A 205 0.95 -5.65 9.30
CA LEU A 205 -0.32 -5.60 10.01
C LEU A 205 -0.30 -4.54 11.11
N VAL A 206 0.69 -4.56 12.00
CA VAL A 206 0.76 -3.63 13.14
C VAL A 206 0.75 -2.18 12.67
N VAL A 207 1.52 -1.88 11.61
CA VAL A 207 1.56 -0.56 10.97
C VAL A 207 0.18 -0.17 10.42
N SER A 208 -0.47 -1.06 9.67
CA SER A 208 -1.79 -0.84 9.07
C SER A 208 -2.88 -0.65 10.13
N MET A 209 -2.89 -1.50 11.17
CA MET A 209 -3.82 -1.43 12.31
C MET A 209 -3.68 -0.12 13.07
N THR A 210 -2.44 0.30 13.33
CA THR A 210 -2.17 1.55 14.04
C THR A 210 -2.71 2.75 13.24
N MET A 211 -2.44 2.79 11.93
CA MET A 211 -2.98 3.84 11.07
C MET A 211 -4.50 3.82 10.97
N PHE A 212 -5.10 2.64 10.92
CA PHE A 212 -6.55 2.46 10.94
C PHE A 212 -7.17 3.02 12.23
N ILE A 213 -6.63 2.63 13.39
CA ILE A 213 -7.11 3.09 14.70
C ILE A 213 -6.99 4.61 14.82
N LEU A 214 -5.86 5.20 14.43
CA LEU A 214 -5.68 6.66 14.46
C LEU A 214 -6.69 7.38 13.56
N THR A 215 -6.96 6.84 12.37
CA THR A 215 -7.93 7.39 11.43
C THR A 215 -9.35 7.33 11.99
N VAL A 216 -9.77 6.16 12.48
CA VAL A 216 -11.10 5.96 13.08
C VAL A 216 -11.27 6.83 14.32
N TYR A 217 -10.27 6.88 15.20
CA TYR A 217 -10.31 7.69 16.41
C TYR A 217 -10.49 9.17 16.11
N LYS A 218 -9.68 9.73 15.19
CA LYS A 218 -9.79 11.13 14.80
C LYS A 218 -11.12 11.41 14.09
N CYS A 219 -11.56 10.51 13.22
CA CYS A 219 -12.86 10.60 12.55
C CYS A 219 -14.02 10.64 13.56
N GLY A 220 -14.05 9.68 14.48
CA GLY A 220 -15.06 9.59 15.53
C GLY A 220 -15.07 10.83 16.43
N ARG A 221 -13.89 11.29 16.85
CA ARG A 221 -13.76 12.51 17.68
C ARG A 221 -14.23 13.77 16.94
N THR A 222 -13.87 13.95 15.67
CA THR A 222 -14.34 15.10 14.88
C THR A 222 -15.86 15.06 14.70
N LEU A 223 -16.43 13.89 14.43
CA LEU A 223 -17.89 13.72 14.30
C LEU A 223 -18.64 14.03 15.59
N LEU A 224 -18.10 13.60 16.73
CA LEU A 224 -18.67 13.85 18.06
C LEU A 224 -18.58 15.34 18.47
N THR A 225 -17.48 16.02 18.15
CA THR A 225 -17.23 17.39 18.61
C THR A 225 -17.91 18.47 17.77
N HIS A 226 -17.94 18.33 16.44
CA HIS A 226 -18.40 19.40 15.54
C HIS A 226 -19.87 19.25 15.11
N GLY A 227 -20.51 18.14 15.49
CA GLY A 227 -21.86 17.82 15.05
C GLY A 227 -21.95 17.61 13.53
N ARG A 228 -23.09 17.08 13.07
CA ARG A 228 -23.29 16.66 11.67
C ARG A 228 -23.38 17.81 10.66
N ALA A 229 -23.51 19.06 11.11
CA ALA A 229 -24.04 20.16 10.32
C ALA A 229 -23.00 21.07 9.62
N ARG A 230 -21.70 21.03 9.95
CA ARG A 230 -20.74 22.06 9.47
C ARG A 230 -19.50 21.59 8.69
N MET A 231 -19.42 20.34 8.24
CA MET A 231 -18.22 19.85 7.54
C MET A 231 -18.50 19.02 6.27
N PRO A 232 -18.93 19.63 5.15
CA PRO A 232 -19.18 18.89 3.92
C PRO A 232 -17.91 18.28 3.31
N ILE A 233 -16.78 18.99 3.35
CA ILE A 233 -15.52 18.55 2.71
C ILE A 233 -14.83 17.44 3.50
N TYR A 234 -14.71 17.58 4.82
CA TYR A 234 -14.13 16.52 5.65
C TYR A 234 -14.97 15.26 5.64
N ASN A 235 -16.30 15.35 5.57
CA ASN A 235 -17.17 14.19 5.55
C ASN A 235 -17.04 13.40 4.23
N LEU A 236 -16.81 14.10 3.10
CA LEU A 236 -16.50 13.44 1.83
C LEU A 236 -15.14 12.73 1.88
N PHE A 237 -14.11 13.41 2.38
CA PHE A 237 -12.77 12.84 2.51
C PHE A 237 -12.72 11.67 3.50
N LEU A 238 -13.46 11.76 4.61
CA LEU A 238 -13.55 10.72 5.63
C LEU A 238 -14.37 9.53 5.16
N ARG A 239 -15.50 9.75 4.49
CA ARG A 239 -16.32 8.65 3.95
C ARG A 239 -15.53 7.83 2.95
N ASP A 240 -14.98 8.49 1.94
CA ASP A 240 -14.25 7.82 0.88
C ASP A 240 -12.93 7.24 1.41
N GLY A 241 -12.23 7.97 2.28
CA GLY A 241 -11.00 7.51 2.92
C GLY A 241 -11.20 6.27 3.80
N ALA A 242 -12.22 6.28 4.67
CA ALA A 242 -12.50 5.20 5.60
C ALA A 242 -12.90 3.91 4.89
N PHE A 243 -13.71 3.98 3.82
CA PHE A 243 -14.05 2.80 3.03
C PHE A 243 -12.81 2.13 2.45
N TRP A 244 -11.85 2.91 1.93
CA TRP A 244 -10.61 2.36 1.44
C TRP A 244 -9.72 1.78 2.55
N PHE A 245 -9.70 2.40 3.73
CA PHE A 245 -9.00 1.84 4.90
C PHE A 245 -9.59 0.49 5.33
N VAL A 246 -10.91 0.38 5.37
CA VAL A 246 -11.61 -0.88 5.66
C VAL A 246 -11.30 -1.92 4.58
N ALA A 247 -11.32 -1.53 3.30
CA ALA A 247 -10.95 -2.43 2.21
C ALA A 247 -9.51 -2.94 2.34
N ILE A 248 -8.55 -2.07 2.66
CA ILE A 248 -7.15 -2.44 2.90
C ILE A 248 -7.04 -3.38 4.10
N PHE A 249 -7.72 -3.10 5.21
CA PHE A 249 -7.75 -3.96 6.40
C PHE A 249 -8.33 -5.35 6.07
N ILE A 250 -9.48 -5.40 5.40
CA ILE A 250 -10.12 -6.65 4.99
C ILE A 250 -9.21 -7.43 4.04
N THR A 251 -8.47 -6.75 3.19
CA THR A 251 -7.49 -7.36 2.29
C THR A 251 -6.29 -7.93 3.07
N PHE A 252 -5.81 -7.26 4.12
CA PHE A 252 -4.68 -7.78 4.91
C PHE A 252 -5.03 -8.96 5.83
N LEU A 253 -6.30 -9.17 6.19
CA LEU A 253 -6.70 -10.29 7.05
C LEU A 253 -6.44 -11.67 6.40
N PRO A 254 -6.90 -11.95 5.15
CA PRO A 254 -6.55 -13.17 4.44
C PRO A 254 -5.05 -13.34 4.27
N GLU A 255 -4.28 -12.26 4.11
CA GLU A 255 -2.82 -12.35 3.97
C GLU A 255 -2.18 -13.01 5.20
N ILE A 256 -2.60 -12.67 6.43
CA ILE A 256 -2.11 -13.36 7.63
C ILE A 256 -2.45 -14.85 7.59
N VAL A 257 -3.71 -15.15 7.26
CA VAL A 257 -4.18 -16.54 7.21
C VAL A 257 -3.41 -17.33 6.17
N ILE A 258 -3.12 -16.71 5.03
CA ILE A 258 -2.31 -17.29 3.96
C ILE A 258 -0.90 -17.60 4.45
N TRP A 259 -0.25 -16.66 5.13
CA TRP A 259 1.10 -16.89 5.68
C TRP A 259 1.15 -17.83 6.87
N ALA A 260 0.03 -18.03 7.58
CA ALA A 260 -0.05 -18.93 8.72
C ALA A 260 -0.44 -20.37 8.31
N ALA A 261 -1.25 -20.53 7.28
CA ALA A 261 -1.89 -21.80 6.95
C ALA A 261 -1.92 -22.17 5.45
N ALA A 262 -1.72 -21.21 4.54
CA ALA A 262 -1.87 -21.45 3.10
C ALA A 262 -0.54 -21.41 2.34
N ARG A 263 -0.65 -21.61 1.02
CA ARG A 263 0.48 -21.68 0.08
C ARG A 263 0.90 -20.29 -0.38
N GLN A 264 2.19 -20.13 -0.66
CA GLN A 264 2.78 -18.87 -1.11
C GLN A 264 2.17 -18.34 -2.42
N SER A 265 1.67 -19.23 -3.29
CA SER A 265 1.00 -18.88 -4.55
C SER A 265 -0.19 -17.92 -4.36
N LEU A 266 -0.88 -18.00 -3.21
CA LEU A 266 -2.01 -17.11 -2.89
C LEU A 266 -1.56 -15.71 -2.43
N ALA A 267 -0.31 -15.53 -1.99
CA ALA A 267 0.18 -14.23 -1.56
C ALA A 267 0.33 -13.26 -2.76
N GLU A 268 0.68 -13.78 -3.95
CA GLU A 268 0.75 -13.00 -5.19
C GLU A 268 -0.60 -12.34 -5.55
N LEU A 269 -1.72 -13.01 -5.26
CA LEU A 269 -3.08 -12.47 -5.44
C LEU A 269 -3.29 -11.18 -4.63
N MET A 270 -2.78 -11.16 -3.40
CA MET A 270 -2.97 -10.03 -2.48
C MET A 270 -2.19 -8.80 -2.92
N ILE A 271 -1.02 -8.98 -3.52
CA ILE A 271 -0.22 -7.89 -4.07
C ILE A 271 -0.93 -7.20 -5.24
N ALA A 272 -1.57 -7.98 -6.12
CA ALA A 272 -2.39 -7.44 -7.21
C ALA A 272 -3.56 -6.61 -6.67
N VAL A 273 -4.32 -7.16 -5.73
CA VAL A 273 -5.50 -6.50 -5.15
C VAL A 273 -5.11 -5.22 -4.39
N THR A 274 -4.06 -5.26 -3.59
CA THR A 274 -3.57 -4.08 -2.85
C THR A 274 -3.09 -2.97 -3.78
N SER A 275 -2.51 -3.31 -4.94
CA SER A 275 -2.11 -2.34 -5.96
C SER A 275 -3.32 -1.66 -6.62
N ILE A 276 -4.37 -2.42 -6.97
CA ILE A 276 -5.64 -1.86 -7.47
C ILE A 276 -6.26 -0.92 -6.44
N ILE A 277 -6.34 -1.35 -5.19
CA ILE A 277 -6.90 -0.52 -4.11
C ILE A 277 -6.08 0.76 -3.95
N GLY A 278 -4.74 0.64 -3.92
CA GLY A 278 -3.83 1.78 -3.79
C GLY A 278 -3.96 2.79 -4.94
N SER A 279 -4.13 2.33 -6.18
CA SER A 279 -4.29 3.21 -7.35
C SER A 279 -5.61 3.99 -7.30
N ARG A 280 -6.72 3.33 -6.97
CA ARG A 280 -8.05 3.93 -6.85
C ARG A 280 -8.11 4.95 -5.71
N VAL A 281 -7.49 4.62 -4.58
CA VAL A 281 -7.27 5.52 -3.43
C VAL A 281 -6.59 6.82 -3.87
N LEU A 282 -5.51 6.73 -4.65
CA LEU A 282 -4.78 7.91 -5.12
C LEU A 282 -5.59 8.76 -6.09
N LEU A 283 -6.25 8.13 -7.07
CA LEU A 283 -7.09 8.83 -8.04
C LEU A 283 -8.21 9.61 -7.36
N ASN A 284 -8.85 9.02 -6.36
CA ASN A 284 -9.90 9.70 -5.60
C ASN A 284 -9.39 10.95 -4.87
N ILE A 285 -8.15 10.97 -4.37
CA ILE A 285 -7.57 12.17 -3.75
C ILE A 285 -7.36 13.27 -4.80
N LYS A 286 -6.84 12.90 -5.97
CA LYS A 286 -6.52 13.85 -7.03
C LYS A 286 -7.76 14.52 -7.59
N ARG A 287 -8.89 13.79 -7.67
CA ARG A 287 -10.20 14.35 -8.06
C ARG A 287 -10.72 15.43 -7.12
N LEU A 288 -10.28 15.44 -5.85
CA LEU A 288 -10.72 16.44 -4.86
C LEU A 288 -9.96 17.76 -4.97
N LYS A 289 -8.87 17.84 -5.75
CA LYS A 289 -8.17 19.10 -5.94
C LYS A 289 -9.03 19.97 -6.87
N PRO A 290 -9.57 21.11 -6.41
CA PRO A 290 -10.31 22.01 -7.30
C PRO A 290 -9.42 22.39 -8.47
N PRO A 291 -9.99 22.59 -9.68
CA PRO A 291 -9.25 23.23 -10.77
C PRO A 291 -8.65 24.50 -10.20
N GLN A 292 -7.32 24.59 -10.17
CA GLN A 292 -6.68 25.87 -9.92
C GLN A 292 -7.13 26.73 -11.09
N THR A 293 -8.07 27.63 -10.82
CA THR A 293 -8.47 28.68 -11.76
C THR A 293 -7.17 29.38 -12.07
N LEU A 294 -6.62 29.07 -13.25
CA LEU A 294 -5.45 29.75 -13.77
C LEU A 294 -5.80 31.24 -13.63
N PRO A 295 -4.96 32.07 -12.95
CA PRO A 295 -5.21 33.49 -12.95
C PRO A 295 -5.33 33.86 -14.42
N THR A 296 -6.55 34.17 -14.83
CA THR A 296 -6.81 34.69 -16.16
C THR A 296 -5.93 35.92 -16.19
N THR A 297 -4.82 35.85 -16.93
CA THR A 297 -3.98 36.99 -17.22
C THR A 297 -4.89 37.92 -18.01
N THR A 298 -5.65 38.73 -17.28
CA THR A 298 -6.41 39.82 -17.81
C THR A 298 -5.36 40.68 -18.48
N ALA A 299 -5.38 40.68 -19.81
CA ALA A 299 -4.77 41.75 -20.56
C ALA A 299 -5.20 43.07 -19.90
N PRO A 300 -4.30 44.05 -19.73
CA PRO A 300 -4.67 45.35 -19.20
C PRO A 300 -5.59 46.02 -20.23
N THR A 301 -6.89 45.79 -20.14
CA THR A 301 -7.89 46.65 -20.75
C THR A 301 -8.44 47.52 -19.64
N THR A 302 -7.89 48.73 -19.63
CA THR A 302 -8.35 49.92 -18.93
C THR A 302 -9.87 50.03 -18.79
N LEU A 303 -10.26 50.56 -17.61
CA LEU A 303 -11.49 51.32 -17.30
C LEU A 303 -12.79 50.55 -17.04
N ALA A 304 -13.09 50.38 -15.75
CA ALA A 304 -14.05 51.22 -15.01
C ALA A 304 -14.99 50.43 -14.07
N VAL A 305 -14.86 50.74 -12.78
CA VAL A 305 -15.95 50.93 -11.79
C VAL A 305 -16.90 49.76 -11.52
N GLY A 306 -16.83 49.24 -10.28
CA GLY A 306 -18.04 48.82 -9.55
C GLY A 306 -17.98 47.46 -8.87
N THR A 307 -17.92 47.48 -7.54
CA THR A 307 -18.23 46.41 -6.57
C THR A 307 -17.32 45.17 -6.53
N THR A 308 -16.30 45.28 -5.69
CA THR A 308 -15.46 44.21 -5.16
C THR A 308 -16.28 43.24 -4.29
N ILE A 309 -16.45 42.00 -4.74
CA ILE A 309 -16.71 40.86 -3.85
C ILE A 309 -15.34 40.24 -3.58
N GLU A 310 -14.81 40.57 -2.41
CA GLU A 310 -13.56 40.06 -1.85
C GLU A 310 -13.74 38.56 -1.60
N LEU A 311 -13.13 37.72 -2.43
CA LEU A 311 -13.13 36.27 -2.23
C LEU A 311 -12.02 35.95 -1.24
N ASP A 312 -12.43 35.83 0.02
CA ASP A 312 -11.59 35.48 1.17
C ASP A 312 -10.59 34.38 0.84
N THR A 313 -9.32 34.76 0.93
CA THR A 313 -8.22 33.86 1.29
C THR A 313 -8.68 33.04 2.49
N ILE A 314 -8.79 31.72 2.34
CA ILE A 314 -8.94 30.80 3.47
C ILE A 314 -7.62 30.86 4.25
N ASP A 315 -7.54 31.87 5.12
CA ASP A 315 -6.50 32.04 6.11
C ASP A 315 -6.75 30.92 7.13
N TYR A 316 -5.95 29.87 7.05
CA TYR A 316 -5.94 28.85 8.09
C TYR A 316 -5.47 29.57 9.35
N PRO A 317 -6.28 29.66 10.42
CA PRO A 317 -5.89 30.39 11.63
C PRO A 317 -4.57 29.81 12.11
N SER A 318 -3.51 30.59 11.92
CA SER A 318 -2.20 30.26 12.42
C SER A 318 -2.34 30.07 13.92
N ARG A 319 -1.87 28.92 14.41
CA ARG A 319 -1.93 28.51 15.82
C ARG A 319 -1.75 29.70 16.75
N ILE A 320 -2.82 30.06 17.44
CA ILE A 320 -2.74 30.89 18.64
C ILE A 320 -1.74 30.18 19.57
N PRO A 321 -0.64 30.83 19.97
CA PRO A 321 0.27 30.27 20.95
C PRO A 321 -0.51 30.00 22.24
N TRP A 322 -0.53 28.75 22.69
CA TRP A 322 -1.02 28.43 24.02
C TRP A 322 -0.01 28.99 25.03
N GLY A 323 -0.41 30.03 25.75
CA GLY A 323 0.39 30.75 26.75
C GLY A 323 0.72 32.15 26.25
N THR A 324 0.06 33.20 26.74
CA THR A 324 0.05 33.58 28.16
C THR A 324 -1.37 33.96 28.60
N VAL A 325 -1.82 33.37 29.71
CA VAL A 325 -2.96 33.86 30.49
C VAL A 325 -2.57 35.24 31.01
N GLY A 326 -2.97 36.30 30.29
CA GLY A 326 -2.98 37.65 30.81
C GLY A 326 -4.09 37.74 31.85
N THR A 327 -3.71 37.93 33.10
CA THR A 327 -4.60 38.41 34.16
C THR A 327 -5.19 39.76 33.74
N ILE A 328 -6.43 39.74 33.25
CA ILE A 328 -7.26 40.95 33.10
C ILE A 328 -7.74 41.30 34.51
N THR A 329 -6.99 42.19 35.16
CA THR A 329 -7.50 42.99 36.28
C THR A 329 -8.19 44.22 35.68
N ASP A 330 -9.44 44.08 35.27
CA ASP A 330 -10.29 45.24 35.01
C ASP A 330 -11.46 45.22 36.00
N GLY A 331 -11.43 46.22 36.88
CA GLY A 331 -12.52 46.54 37.79
C GLY A 331 -13.74 46.99 37.00
N ALA A 332 -14.74 46.10 36.91
CA ALA A 332 -16.09 46.47 36.55
C ALA A 332 -16.90 46.64 37.84
N THR A 333 -17.16 47.90 38.18
CA THR A 333 -18.11 48.31 39.21
C THR A 333 -19.50 47.79 38.84
N LEU A 334 -19.95 46.77 39.57
CA LEU A 334 -21.31 46.23 39.52
C LEU A 334 -22.27 47.22 40.20
N THR A 335 -22.99 48.01 39.41
CA THR A 335 -24.21 48.67 39.87
C THR A 335 -25.33 47.64 39.89
N VAL A 336 -25.70 47.22 41.11
CA VAL A 336 -26.87 46.39 41.40
C VAL A 336 -28.12 47.27 41.27
N PRO A 337 -29.10 46.95 40.41
CA PRO A 337 -30.42 47.56 40.49
C PRO A 337 -31.21 46.89 41.61
N SER A 338 -31.60 47.69 42.60
CA SER A 338 -32.54 47.33 43.66
C SER A 338 -33.93 47.09 43.07
N HIS A 339 -34.38 45.83 43.09
CA HIS A 339 -35.78 45.50 42.78
C HIS A 339 -36.55 45.25 44.07
N GLU A 340 -37.25 46.30 44.46
CA GLU A 340 -38.59 46.35 45.05
C GLU A 340 -39.20 45.06 45.59
N THR A 341 -39.32 45.04 46.92
CA THR A 341 -40.31 44.31 47.70
C THR A 341 -41.73 44.77 47.37
N ALA A 342 -42.58 43.85 46.92
CA ALA A 342 -44.03 43.96 47.01
C ALA A 342 -44.56 42.71 47.73
N GLY A 343 -45.11 42.92 48.92
CA GLY A 343 -45.91 41.93 49.62
C GLY A 343 -47.40 42.06 49.28
N VAL A 344 -48.18 41.20 49.95
CA VAL A 344 -49.64 41.26 50.16
C VAL A 344 -50.49 40.58 49.06
N LEU A 345 -50.82 39.29 49.26
CA LEU A 345 -52.08 38.82 49.87
C LEU A 345 -52.03 37.32 50.18
#